data_AF-R8BJB4-F1
#
_entry.id   AF-R8BJB4-F1
#
_cell.length_a   1.000
_cell.length_b   1.000
_cell.length_c   1.000
_cell.angle_alpha   90.00
_cell.angle_beta   90.00
_cell.angle_gamma   90.00
#
_symmetry.space_group_name_H-M   'P 1'
#
loop_
_entity.id
_entity.type
_entity.pdbx_description
1 polymer ?
#
loop_
_entity_poly.entity_id
_entity_poly.type
_entity_poly.pdbx_seq_one_letter_code
_entity_poly.pdbx_strand_id
1 'polypeptide(L)'
;MADANVNDEMQPGVQGRRLSQAQDGQADFDLATVSASVALGIILQQVKSRGPDDEGTYLRFSGVRPQVFENFYNNLELDDRNSRVTYLGADSGILLVKMPSDVHEMAKGTAIGYMLGQATHMDLLDEIVPIGSARYDSITDTGAAKEPDDGFSPTLHRFKGGDFPTFVIEVAYSQSLQCTVDLELWSRGARHPQKATAHLKTSGNRPRNTTAYDPSLWNYSGVPLLVKFQDIFLRPKQGPKEQDFEIDSKILIMIATRVWFKRQQLRRRTLASKREEEGLQYQQQQRDLQKRKVQHDQERDHRIRLRAEQRLQRQLAEAERRAEKVRQIAEESKRAAKRCADEAEQVTEEAERRIKEAERQAERRIEEAERRAEEATRRAEAGIAQVLKEKAK
;
A
#
# COMPACT_ATOMS: atom_id res chain seq x y z
N MET A 1 -27.82 -21.23 -29.15
CA MET A 1 -26.62 -21.06 -28.32
C MET A 1 -26.03 -19.71 -28.67
N ALA A 2 -26.48 -18.68 -27.95
CA ALA A 2 -26.01 -17.31 -28.10
C ALA A 2 -25.83 -16.81 -26.66
N ASP A 3 -24.57 -16.69 -26.24
CA ASP A 3 -24.20 -16.17 -24.93
C ASP A 3 -24.43 -14.65 -24.95
N ALA A 4 -25.53 -14.24 -24.31
CA ALA A 4 -25.81 -12.85 -24.03
C ALA A 4 -24.90 -12.39 -22.88
N ASN A 5 -23.81 -11.75 -23.27
CA ASN A 5 -22.84 -11.10 -22.39
C ASN A 5 -23.47 -9.81 -21.85
N VAL A 6 -24.14 -9.90 -20.69
CA VAL A 6 -24.68 -8.75 -19.96
C VAL A 6 -23.56 -8.15 -19.12
N ASN A 7 -22.69 -7.37 -19.76
CA ASN A 7 -21.88 -6.38 -19.07
C ASN A 7 -22.75 -5.13 -18.90
N ASP A 8 -23.42 -5.06 -17.75
CA ASP A 8 -24.14 -3.88 -17.28
C ASP A 8 -23.11 -2.82 -16.89
N GLU A 9 -22.92 -1.83 -17.78
CA GLU A 9 -22.15 -0.62 -17.51
C GLU A 9 -22.84 0.15 -16.37
N MET A 10 -22.45 -0.14 -15.12
CA MET A 10 -22.75 0.74 -13.99
C MET A 10 -22.12 2.11 -14.27
N GLN A 11 -22.97 3.09 -14.61
CA GLN A 11 -22.55 4.47 -14.82
C GLN A 11 -21.82 5.01 -13.58
N PRO A 12 -20.57 5.49 -13.72
CA PRO A 12 -19.90 6.16 -12.62
C PRO A 12 -20.52 7.54 -12.42
N GLY A 13 -21.32 7.73 -11.37
CA GLY A 13 -21.65 9.12 -10.97
C GLY A 13 -22.87 9.41 -10.09
N VAL A 14 -23.74 8.45 -9.75
CA VAL A 14 -24.87 8.76 -8.85
C VAL A 14 -24.43 8.66 -7.39
N GLN A 15 -23.64 9.64 -6.94
CA GLN A 15 -23.33 9.81 -5.52
C GLN A 15 -24.52 10.48 -4.84
N GLY A 16 -25.12 9.80 -3.85
CA GLY A 16 -26.12 10.44 -2.97
C GLY A 16 -25.57 11.74 -2.38
N ARG A 17 -26.42 12.76 -2.25
CA ARG A 17 -26.00 14.07 -1.73
C ARG A 17 -25.63 13.92 -0.25
N ARG A 18 -24.33 13.97 0.06
CA ARG A 18 -23.82 14.00 1.44
C ARG A 18 -24.14 15.35 2.05
N LEU A 19 -25.02 15.41 3.05
CA LEU A 19 -25.56 16.68 3.51
C LEU A 19 -24.62 17.49 4.42
N SER A 20 -23.68 16.86 5.12
CA SER A 20 -22.51 17.46 5.78
C SER A 20 -21.79 16.38 6.58
N GLN A 21 -20.53 16.60 6.98
CA GLN A 21 -19.96 15.84 8.11
C GLN A 21 -20.42 16.51 9.40
N ALA A 22 -21.38 15.91 10.11
CA ALA A 22 -21.70 16.32 11.47
C ALA A 22 -20.45 16.13 12.36
N GLN A 23 -20.30 16.98 13.38
CA GLN A 23 -19.14 16.98 14.29
C GLN A 23 -18.92 15.65 15.05
N ASP A 24 -19.90 14.74 15.02
CA ASP A 24 -19.88 13.46 15.73
C ASP A 24 -19.69 12.23 14.81
N GLY A 25 -19.22 12.42 13.57
CA GLY A 25 -18.90 11.31 12.67
C GLY A 25 -20.11 10.60 12.04
N GLN A 26 -21.32 11.12 12.25
CA GLN A 26 -22.53 10.64 11.60
C GLN A 26 -22.55 11.01 10.11
N ALA A 27 -22.76 10.02 9.25
CA ALA A 27 -22.94 10.24 7.82
C ALA A 27 -24.44 10.26 7.49
N ASP A 28 -24.90 11.41 6.99
CA ASP A 28 -26.29 11.64 6.60
C ASP A 28 -26.44 11.61 5.08
N PHE A 29 -27.35 10.77 4.59
CA PHE A 29 -27.66 10.60 3.16
C PHE A 29 -29.15 10.88 2.91
N ASP A 30 -29.47 11.73 1.93
CA ASP A 30 -30.85 11.96 1.50
C ASP A 30 -31.15 11.18 0.22
N LEU A 31 -32.17 10.33 0.30
CA LEU A 31 -32.59 9.40 -0.75
C LEU A 31 -33.98 9.72 -1.32
N ALA A 32 -34.58 10.87 -0.98
CA ALA A 32 -35.94 11.21 -1.38
C ALA A 32 -36.13 11.27 -2.92
N THR A 33 -35.10 11.64 -3.67
CA THR A 33 -35.18 11.87 -5.13
C THR A 33 -34.57 10.73 -5.97
N VAL A 34 -34.04 9.68 -5.35
CA VAL A 34 -33.42 8.56 -6.08
C VAL A 34 -34.41 7.41 -6.30
N SER A 35 -34.20 6.62 -7.34
CA SER A 35 -34.99 5.40 -7.57
C SER A 35 -34.76 4.39 -6.45
N ALA A 36 -35.70 3.44 -6.27
CA ALA A 36 -35.63 2.49 -5.16
C ALA A 36 -34.41 1.56 -5.25
N SER A 37 -34.06 1.13 -6.47
CA SER A 37 -32.88 0.30 -6.73
C SER A 37 -31.58 1.05 -6.44
N VAL A 38 -31.48 2.31 -6.83
CA VAL A 38 -30.30 3.15 -6.55
C VAL A 38 -30.18 3.44 -5.06
N ALA A 39 -31.28 3.75 -4.38
CA ALA A 39 -31.32 3.93 -2.93
C ALA A 39 -30.79 2.70 -2.19
N LEU A 40 -31.29 1.51 -2.56
CA LEU A 40 -30.85 0.24 -1.99
C LEU A 40 -29.35 0.00 -2.23
N GLY A 41 -28.86 0.24 -3.46
CA GLY A 41 -27.45 0.13 -3.80
C GLY A 41 -26.56 1.06 -2.96
N ILE A 42 -26.98 2.32 -2.76
CA ILE A 42 -26.27 3.28 -1.92
C ILE A 42 -26.23 2.79 -0.47
N ILE A 43 -27.36 2.41 0.12
CA ILE A 43 -27.42 1.93 1.51
C ILE A 43 -26.48 0.74 1.68
N LEU A 44 -26.63 -0.30 0.84
CA LEU A 44 -25.77 -1.49 0.88
C LEU A 44 -24.31 -1.14 0.72
N GLN A 45 -23.94 -0.30 -0.25
CA GLN A 45 -22.54 0.11 -0.43
C GLN A 45 -21.99 0.81 0.82
N GLN A 46 -22.76 1.73 1.42
CA GLN A 46 -22.32 2.46 2.60
C GLN A 46 -22.16 1.52 3.81
N VAL A 47 -23.13 0.65 4.08
CA VAL A 47 -23.02 -0.37 5.13
C VAL A 47 -21.83 -1.30 4.85
N LYS A 48 -21.64 -1.70 3.59
CA LYS A 48 -20.58 -2.63 3.19
C LYS A 48 -19.18 -2.04 3.33
N SER A 49 -19.05 -0.74 3.09
CA SER A 49 -17.78 -0.01 3.18
C SER A 49 -17.28 0.20 4.61
N ARG A 50 -18.14 -0.02 5.63
CA ARG A 50 -17.75 0.11 7.03
C ARG A 50 -16.92 -1.09 7.47
N GLY A 51 -15.75 -0.78 8.02
CA GLY A 51 -14.83 -1.77 8.57
C GLY A 51 -15.08 -2.03 10.06
N PRO A 52 -14.32 -2.95 10.66
CA PRO A 52 -14.32 -3.17 12.11
C PRO A 52 -13.98 -1.91 12.91
N ASP A 53 -13.23 -0.98 12.33
CA ASP A 53 -12.87 0.28 12.99
C ASP A 53 -14.03 1.29 13.08
N ASP A 54 -15.12 1.08 12.34
CA ASP A 54 -16.35 1.89 12.39
C ASP A 54 -17.35 1.41 13.46
N GLU A 55 -16.95 0.45 14.30
CA GLU A 55 -17.73 -0.09 15.41
C GLU A 55 -18.27 1.00 16.37
N GLY A 56 -19.57 1.00 16.63
CA GLY A 56 -20.27 1.98 17.47
C GLY A 56 -20.71 3.25 16.74
N THR A 57 -20.54 3.31 15.41
CA THR A 57 -21.08 4.40 14.58
C THR A 57 -22.50 4.07 14.08
N TYR A 58 -23.20 5.12 13.66
CA TYR A 58 -24.52 5.04 13.04
C TYR A 58 -24.47 5.67 11.65
N LEU A 59 -25.14 5.03 10.71
CA LEU A 59 -25.48 5.60 9.41
C LEU A 59 -26.92 6.05 9.45
N ARG A 60 -27.19 7.25 8.94
CA ARG A 60 -28.56 7.78 8.84
C ARG A 60 -28.87 8.06 7.38
N PHE A 61 -29.98 7.49 6.94
CA PHE A 61 -30.55 7.74 5.63
C PHE A 61 -31.93 8.39 5.81
N SER A 62 -32.21 9.42 5.03
CA SER A 62 -33.49 10.13 5.02
C SER A 62 -34.16 9.92 3.66
N GLY A 63 -35.49 10.07 3.60
CA GLY A 63 -36.25 9.82 2.36
C GLY A 63 -36.30 8.35 1.95
N VAL A 64 -36.04 7.43 2.89
CA VAL A 64 -36.14 5.98 2.66
C VAL A 64 -37.61 5.60 2.61
N ARG A 65 -38.03 5.02 1.48
CA ARG A 65 -39.40 4.49 1.31
C ARG A 65 -39.52 3.11 1.96
N PRO A 66 -40.72 2.70 2.42
CA PRO A 66 -40.93 1.37 3.02
C PRO A 66 -40.41 0.22 2.16
N GLN A 67 -40.65 0.25 0.84
CA GLN A 67 -40.16 -0.76 -0.09
C GLN A 67 -38.63 -0.85 -0.13
N VAL A 68 -37.92 0.28 -0.02
CA VAL A 68 -36.45 0.29 0.01
C VAL A 68 -35.94 -0.31 1.31
N PHE A 69 -36.59 0.02 2.43
CA PHE A 69 -36.27 -0.55 3.74
C PHE A 69 -36.47 -2.07 3.77
N GLU A 70 -37.63 -2.58 3.34
CA GLU A 70 -37.88 -4.03 3.32
C GLU A 70 -36.90 -4.78 2.42
N ASN A 71 -36.61 -4.23 1.24
CA ASN A 71 -35.60 -4.80 0.37
C ASN A 71 -34.21 -4.78 1.03
N PHE A 72 -33.83 -3.67 1.67
CA PHE A 72 -32.55 -3.58 2.37
C PHE A 72 -32.46 -4.61 3.51
N TYR A 73 -33.49 -4.71 4.35
CA TYR A 73 -33.52 -5.62 5.49
C TYR A 73 -33.41 -7.08 5.04
N ASN A 74 -34.21 -7.49 4.04
CA ASN A 74 -34.14 -8.84 3.48
C ASN A 74 -32.79 -9.16 2.82
N ASN A 75 -32.08 -8.16 2.28
CA ASN A 75 -30.72 -8.34 1.75
C ASN A 75 -29.66 -8.37 2.86
N LEU A 76 -29.92 -7.72 4.00
CA LEU A 76 -28.98 -7.63 5.11
C LEU A 76 -28.87 -8.97 5.85
N GLU A 77 -29.99 -9.69 6.01
CA GLU A 77 -30.01 -11.04 6.60
C GLU A 77 -29.09 -12.02 5.85
N LEU A 78 -28.78 -11.74 4.59
CA LEU A 78 -27.90 -12.59 3.77
C LEU A 78 -26.39 -12.28 3.94
N ASP A 79 -26.02 -11.12 4.49
CA ASP A 79 -24.63 -10.62 4.46
C ASP A 79 -23.85 -10.90 5.76
N ASP A 80 -24.43 -11.65 6.72
CA ASP A 80 -23.84 -12.07 8.02
C ASP A 80 -23.23 -10.91 8.85
N ARG A 81 -23.71 -9.68 8.64
CA ARG A 81 -23.24 -8.52 9.38
C ARG A 81 -24.09 -8.30 10.61
N ASN A 82 -23.42 -8.14 11.75
CA ASN A 82 -24.02 -7.78 13.03
C ASN A 82 -24.61 -6.36 13.08
N SER A 83 -25.01 -5.74 11.97
CA SER A 83 -25.64 -4.40 11.99
C SER A 83 -27.07 -4.46 12.51
N ARG A 84 -27.49 -3.43 13.24
CA ARG A 84 -28.88 -3.27 13.70
C ARG A 84 -29.59 -2.17 12.95
N VAL A 85 -30.88 -2.36 12.70
CA VAL A 85 -31.66 -1.48 11.85
C VAL A 85 -32.83 -0.89 12.61
N THR A 86 -33.06 0.41 12.44
CA THR A 86 -34.25 1.11 12.91
C THR A 86 -34.80 1.95 11.78
N TYR A 87 -36.03 1.67 11.37
CA TYR A 87 -36.77 2.45 10.41
C TYR A 87 -37.93 3.15 11.11
N LEU A 88 -37.95 4.48 11.08
CA LEU A 88 -38.93 5.31 11.81
C LEU A 88 -40.23 5.53 11.00
N GLY A 89 -40.54 4.62 10.08
CA GLY A 89 -41.77 4.62 9.29
C GLY A 89 -41.77 5.54 8.08
N ALA A 90 -42.78 5.37 7.23
CA ALA A 90 -42.97 6.11 5.97
C ALA A 90 -43.05 7.63 6.17
N ASP A 91 -43.65 8.08 7.26
CA ASP A 91 -43.87 9.50 7.53
C ASP A 91 -42.56 10.26 7.76
N SER A 92 -41.57 9.61 8.40
CA SER A 92 -40.24 10.19 8.56
C SER A 92 -39.31 9.86 7.40
N GLY A 93 -39.46 8.66 6.81
CA GLY A 93 -38.53 8.09 5.86
C GLY A 93 -37.10 7.97 6.41
N ILE A 94 -36.92 7.88 7.73
CA ILE A 94 -35.60 7.80 8.37
C ILE A 94 -35.24 6.34 8.63
N LEU A 95 -34.10 5.92 8.09
CA LEU A 95 -33.44 4.65 8.37
C LEU A 95 -32.14 4.92 9.13
N LEU A 96 -31.99 4.28 10.28
CA LEU A 96 -30.76 4.24 11.07
C LEU A 96 -30.18 2.83 10.98
N VAL A 97 -28.90 2.74 10.64
CA VAL A 97 -28.14 1.50 10.70
C VAL A 97 -27.03 1.66 11.72
N LYS A 98 -27.13 0.92 12.82
CA LYS A 98 -26.13 0.86 13.89
C LYS A 98 -25.15 -0.25 13.58
N MET A 99 -23.87 0.00 13.82
CA MET A 99 -22.82 -1.03 13.82
C MET A 99 -22.47 -1.33 15.28
N PRO A 100 -23.09 -2.33 15.94
CA PRO A 100 -22.75 -2.70 17.30
C PRO A 100 -21.27 -3.05 17.40
N SER A 101 -20.66 -2.59 18.48
CA SER A 101 -19.26 -2.87 18.79
C SER A 101 -19.15 -3.92 19.89
N ASP A 102 -17.98 -4.52 19.98
CA ASP A 102 -17.61 -5.38 21.10
C ASP A 102 -17.80 -4.71 22.48
N VAL A 103 -17.67 -3.38 22.53
CA VAL A 103 -17.87 -2.55 23.72
C VAL A 103 -19.35 -2.36 24.02
N HIS A 104 -20.14 -2.14 22.97
CA HIS A 104 -21.60 -2.02 23.05
C HIS A 104 -22.23 -3.31 23.56
N GLU A 105 -21.84 -4.46 22.98
CA GLU A 105 -22.35 -5.78 23.39
C GLU A 105 -21.99 -6.11 24.84
N MET A 106 -20.79 -5.72 25.29
CA MET A 106 -20.38 -5.87 26.70
C MET A 106 -21.26 -5.06 27.65
N ALA A 107 -21.61 -3.82 27.27
CA ALA A 107 -22.46 -2.95 28.05
C ALA A 107 -23.86 -3.54 28.19
N LYS A 108 -24.45 -3.89 27.06
CA LYS A 108 -25.74 -4.56 26.94
C LYS A 108 -25.81 -5.85 27.75
N GLY A 109 -24.88 -6.78 27.51
CA GLY A 109 -24.85 -8.07 28.19
C GLY A 109 -24.66 -7.95 29.71
N THR A 110 -23.94 -6.93 30.17
CA THR A 110 -23.81 -6.66 31.62
C THR A 110 -25.13 -6.17 32.21
N ALA A 111 -25.85 -5.28 31.53
CA ALA A 111 -27.15 -4.78 32.00
C ALA A 111 -28.19 -5.90 32.07
N ILE A 112 -28.36 -6.66 30.98
CA ILE A 112 -29.30 -7.78 30.91
C ILE A 112 -28.95 -8.88 31.88
N GLY A 113 -27.67 -9.27 31.98
CA GLY A 113 -27.22 -10.30 32.93
C GLY A 113 -27.53 -9.92 34.38
N TYR A 114 -27.46 -8.63 34.73
CA TYR A 114 -27.84 -8.18 36.06
C TYR A 114 -29.36 -8.28 36.31
N MET A 115 -30.19 -7.90 35.34
CA MET A 115 -31.64 -8.02 35.46
C MET A 115 -32.10 -9.49 35.52
N LEU A 116 -31.50 -10.36 34.71
CA LEU A 116 -31.70 -11.81 34.82
C LEU A 116 -31.33 -12.31 36.22
N GLY A 117 -30.23 -11.81 36.79
CA GLY A 117 -29.86 -12.07 38.18
C GLY A 117 -30.98 -11.70 39.16
N GLN A 118 -31.62 -10.54 39.01
CA GLN A 118 -32.76 -10.16 39.85
C GLN A 118 -33.96 -11.11 39.65
N ALA A 119 -34.29 -11.48 38.41
CA ALA A 119 -35.35 -12.45 38.15
C ALA A 119 -35.09 -13.80 38.81
N THR A 120 -33.84 -14.28 38.79
CA THR A 120 -33.44 -15.50 39.50
C THR A 120 -33.64 -15.37 41.02
N HIS A 121 -33.32 -14.24 41.63
CA HIS A 121 -33.54 -14.03 43.07
C HIS A 121 -35.03 -13.97 43.46
N MET A 122 -35.91 -13.68 42.49
CA MET A 122 -37.37 -13.67 42.67
C MET A 122 -38.00 -15.04 42.37
N ASP A 123 -37.23 -16.06 41.96
CA ASP A 123 -37.71 -17.35 41.46
C ASP A 123 -38.55 -17.23 40.16
N LEU A 124 -38.24 -16.24 39.30
CA LEU A 124 -39.02 -15.90 38.10
C LEU A 124 -38.26 -16.02 36.78
N LEU A 125 -37.08 -16.65 36.78
CA LEU A 125 -36.27 -16.76 35.57
C LEU A 125 -37.03 -17.48 34.44
N ASP A 126 -37.81 -18.51 34.75
CA ASP A 126 -38.60 -19.27 33.78
C ASP A 126 -39.86 -18.52 33.29
N GLU A 127 -40.22 -17.41 33.96
CA GLU A 127 -41.37 -16.56 33.60
C GLU A 127 -41.00 -15.42 32.64
N ILE A 128 -39.71 -15.24 32.31
CA ILE A 128 -39.24 -14.27 31.33
C ILE A 128 -38.41 -14.91 30.22
N VAL A 129 -38.54 -14.36 29.02
CA VAL A 129 -37.79 -14.75 27.83
C VAL A 129 -36.96 -13.54 27.37
N PRO A 130 -35.63 -13.66 27.32
CA PRO A 130 -34.79 -12.67 26.65
C PRO A 130 -35.15 -12.61 25.16
N ILE A 131 -35.40 -11.41 24.65
CA ILE A 131 -35.77 -11.23 23.23
C ILE A 131 -34.55 -10.97 22.34
N GLY A 132 -33.41 -10.60 22.92
CA GLY A 132 -32.24 -10.18 22.18
C GLY A 132 -32.54 -8.96 21.29
N SER A 133 -31.95 -8.94 20.10
CA SER A 133 -32.13 -7.88 19.12
C SER A 133 -33.17 -8.22 18.05
N ALA A 134 -34.25 -8.92 18.42
CA ALA A 134 -35.32 -9.25 17.47
C ALA A 134 -35.96 -7.98 16.89
N ARG A 135 -36.27 -7.98 15.59
CA ARG A 135 -37.00 -6.89 14.94
C ARG A 135 -38.47 -6.89 15.38
N TYR A 136 -38.97 -5.70 15.67
CA TYR A 136 -40.38 -5.44 15.95
C TYR A 136 -40.94 -4.42 14.97
N ASP A 137 -41.99 -4.82 14.26
CA ASP A 137 -42.74 -3.95 13.37
C ASP A 137 -43.80 -3.19 14.16
N SER A 138 -44.05 -1.95 13.74
CA SER A 138 -45.10 -1.11 14.27
C SER A 138 -46.46 -1.71 13.97
N ILE A 139 -47.35 -1.68 14.96
CA ILE A 139 -48.76 -2.07 14.82
C ILE A 139 -49.51 -1.13 13.86
N THR A 140 -48.96 0.07 13.63
CA THR A 140 -49.54 1.04 12.69
C THR A 140 -49.06 0.79 11.26
N ASP A 141 -49.87 1.16 10.28
CA ASP A 141 -49.55 1.06 8.83
C ASP A 141 -48.41 2.00 8.38
N THR A 142 -47.71 2.65 9.31
CA THR A 142 -46.51 3.47 9.00
C THR A 142 -45.35 2.63 8.50
N GLY A 143 -45.37 1.32 8.76
CA GLY A 143 -44.29 0.40 8.42
C GLY A 143 -43.01 0.68 9.21
N ALA A 144 -43.07 1.42 10.32
CA ALA A 144 -41.92 1.60 11.19
C ALA A 144 -41.48 0.24 11.77
N ALA A 145 -40.19 0.04 11.92
CA ALA A 145 -39.61 -1.19 12.44
C ALA A 145 -38.38 -0.86 13.27
N LYS A 146 -38.16 -1.59 14.37
CA LYS A 146 -37.04 -1.33 15.26
C LYS A 146 -36.48 -2.62 15.84
N GLU A 147 -35.17 -2.68 15.90
CA GLU A 147 -34.43 -3.66 16.68
C GLU A 147 -33.94 -3.00 17.97
N PRO A 148 -34.40 -3.46 19.15
CA PRO A 148 -33.86 -3.01 20.42
C PRO A 148 -32.43 -3.54 20.58
N ASP A 149 -31.67 -2.97 21.51
CA ASP A 149 -30.41 -3.62 21.89
C ASP A 149 -30.68 -4.97 22.55
N ASP A 150 -31.56 -5.00 23.55
CA ASP A 150 -32.05 -6.22 24.21
C ASP A 150 -33.38 -5.95 24.95
N GLY A 151 -33.95 -6.98 25.60
CA GLY A 151 -35.14 -6.81 26.43
C GLY A 151 -35.68 -8.10 27.04
N PHE A 152 -36.89 -8.00 27.60
CA PHE A 152 -37.63 -9.14 28.14
C PHE A 152 -39.06 -9.17 27.67
N SER A 153 -39.59 -10.39 27.65
CA SER A 153 -40.99 -10.70 27.36
C SER A 153 -41.45 -11.81 28.30
N PRO A 154 -42.62 -11.71 28.95
CA PRO A 154 -43.09 -12.75 29.86
C PRO A 154 -43.48 -14.02 29.10
N THR A 155 -43.06 -15.19 29.59
CA THR A 155 -43.27 -16.51 28.96
C THR A 155 -44.75 -16.83 28.72
N LEU A 156 -45.61 -16.43 29.67
CA LEU A 156 -47.05 -16.68 29.60
C LEU A 156 -47.78 -15.77 28.60
N HIS A 157 -47.15 -14.68 28.17
CA HIS A 157 -47.74 -13.78 27.19
C HIS A 157 -47.34 -14.23 25.78
N ARG A 158 -48.30 -14.77 25.03
CA ARG A 158 -48.13 -14.98 23.60
C ARG A 158 -48.32 -13.67 22.87
N PHE A 159 -47.20 -13.03 22.52
CA PHE A 159 -47.17 -11.91 21.61
C PHE A 159 -47.81 -12.34 20.28
N LYS A 160 -48.79 -11.58 19.81
CA LYS A 160 -49.23 -11.66 18.41
C LYS A 160 -48.14 -11.02 17.56
N GLY A 161 -48.04 -11.40 16.29
CA GLY A 161 -47.12 -10.74 15.36
C GLY A 161 -47.36 -9.23 15.39
N GLY A 162 -46.31 -8.45 15.68
CA GLY A 162 -46.37 -6.99 15.83
C GLY A 162 -46.51 -6.47 17.26
N ASP A 163 -46.71 -7.31 18.28
CA ASP A 163 -46.68 -6.83 19.66
C ASP A 163 -45.24 -6.48 20.08
N PHE A 164 -45.05 -5.28 20.62
CA PHE A 164 -43.76 -4.85 21.18
C PHE A 164 -43.46 -5.61 22.47
N PRO A 165 -42.17 -5.87 22.77
CA PRO A 165 -41.76 -6.44 24.04
C PRO A 165 -42.22 -5.58 25.21
N THR A 166 -42.43 -6.21 26.36
CA THR A 166 -42.89 -5.48 27.55
C THR A 166 -41.82 -4.55 28.12
N PHE A 167 -40.57 -4.90 27.87
CA PHE A 167 -39.41 -4.15 28.33
C PHE A 167 -38.26 -4.20 27.32
N VAL A 168 -37.66 -3.03 27.07
CA VAL A 168 -36.50 -2.85 26.20
C VAL A 168 -35.41 -2.09 26.93
N ILE A 169 -34.18 -2.54 26.71
CA ILE A 169 -32.96 -1.82 27.08
C ILE A 169 -32.33 -1.28 25.82
N GLU A 170 -31.97 0.00 25.85
CA GLU A 170 -31.05 0.60 24.89
C GLU A 170 -29.79 1.05 25.61
N VAL A 171 -28.64 0.70 25.04
CA VAL A 171 -27.34 1.11 25.58
C VAL A 171 -26.61 1.92 24.53
N ALA A 172 -26.26 3.15 24.88
CA ALA A 172 -25.36 3.95 24.09
C ALA A 172 -24.05 4.15 24.85
N TYR A 173 -22.95 4.22 24.10
CA TYR A 173 -21.68 4.64 24.67
C TYR A 173 -20.99 5.65 23.76
N SER A 174 -20.30 6.61 24.37
CA SER A 174 -19.54 7.60 23.62
C SER A 174 -18.11 7.09 23.36
N GLN A 175 -17.67 7.21 22.11
CA GLN A 175 -16.28 7.03 21.72
C GLN A 175 -15.37 8.21 22.12
N SER A 176 -15.87 9.24 22.81
CA SER A 176 -15.02 10.31 23.34
C SER A 176 -14.12 9.80 24.47
N LEU A 177 -13.04 10.53 24.82
CA LEU A 177 -12.18 10.16 25.96
C LEU A 177 -12.92 10.15 27.31
N GLN A 178 -14.10 10.75 27.39
CA GLN A 178 -14.90 10.83 28.61
C GLN A 178 -15.70 9.55 28.91
N CYS A 179 -15.77 8.60 27.95
CA CYS A 179 -16.42 7.30 28.13
C CYS A 179 -17.79 7.41 28.82
N THR A 180 -18.75 8.01 28.13
CA THR A 180 -20.14 8.08 28.59
C THR A 180 -20.83 6.76 28.29
N VAL A 181 -21.59 6.23 29.26
CA VAL A 181 -22.59 5.19 29.06
C VAL A 181 -23.95 5.77 29.38
N ASP A 182 -24.86 5.67 28.43
CA ASP A 182 -26.28 6.01 28.56
C ASP A 182 -27.07 4.71 28.51
N LEU A 183 -27.97 4.57 29.49
CA LEU A 183 -28.88 3.44 29.61
C LEU A 183 -30.31 3.98 29.57
N GLU A 184 -31.09 3.50 28.62
CA GLU A 184 -32.50 3.86 28.48
C GLU A 184 -33.37 2.63 28.65
N LEU A 185 -34.35 2.74 29.54
CA LEU A 185 -35.31 1.69 29.84
C LEU A 185 -36.69 2.10 29.33
N TRP A 186 -37.24 1.28 28.46
CA TRP A 186 -38.58 1.43 27.94
C TRP A 186 -39.47 0.34 28.53
N SER A 187 -40.63 0.74 29.06
CA SER A 187 -41.65 -0.19 29.55
C SER A 187 -42.98 0.08 28.86
N ARG A 188 -43.86 -0.93 28.83
CA ARG A 188 -45.16 -0.84 28.19
C ARG A 188 -45.97 0.35 28.71
N GLY A 189 -46.41 1.22 27.81
CA GLY A 189 -47.22 2.40 28.13
C GLY A 189 -46.41 3.63 28.58
N ALA A 190 -45.09 3.53 28.73
CA ALA A 190 -44.24 4.68 28.98
C ALA A 190 -44.17 5.57 27.73
N ARG A 191 -44.40 6.88 27.89
CA ARG A 191 -44.24 7.87 26.80
C ARG A 191 -42.78 8.25 26.54
N HIS A 192 -41.96 8.12 27.58
CA HIS A 192 -40.54 8.47 27.57
C HIS A 192 -39.77 7.38 28.32
N PRO A 193 -38.54 7.07 27.88
CA PRO A 193 -37.71 6.12 28.61
C PRO A 193 -37.25 6.72 29.92
N GLN A 194 -37.01 5.86 30.90
CA GLN A 194 -36.16 6.23 32.03
C GLN A 194 -34.72 6.20 31.55
N LYS A 195 -33.96 7.26 31.84
CA LYS A 195 -32.59 7.41 31.38
C LYS A 195 -31.64 7.55 32.55
N ALA A 196 -30.59 6.75 32.57
CA ALA A 196 -29.45 6.94 33.43
C ALA A 196 -28.17 7.12 32.60
N THR A 197 -27.27 7.93 33.13
CA THR A 197 -26.01 8.26 32.46
C THR A 197 -24.87 8.13 33.46
N ALA A 198 -23.75 7.56 33.03
CA ALA A 198 -22.48 7.61 33.75
C ALA A 198 -21.36 8.05 32.80
N HIS A 199 -20.52 8.98 33.23
CA HIS A 199 -19.35 9.42 32.49
C HIS A 199 -18.16 9.64 33.41
N LEU A 200 -16.96 9.48 32.86
CA LEU A 200 -15.73 9.61 33.63
C LEU A 200 -15.46 11.09 33.97
N LYS A 201 -15.19 11.40 35.26
CA LYS A 201 -15.03 12.79 35.73
C LYS A 201 -13.96 13.57 34.98
N THR A 202 -12.80 12.93 34.77
CA THR A 202 -11.67 13.54 34.06
C THR A 202 -10.92 12.47 33.26
N SER A 203 -10.28 12.87 32.16
CA SER A 203 -9.48 11.95 31.33
C SER A 203 -8.21 11.42 32.04
N GLY A 204 -7.78 12.07 33.12
CA GLY A 204 -6.69 11.64 33.99
C GLY A 204 -7.07 10.54 34.97
N ASN A 205 -8.35 10.48 35.36
CA ASN A 205 -8.89 9.49 36.31
C ASN A 205 -9.20 8.17 35.62
N ARG A 206 -8.18 7.50 35.11
CA ARG A 206 -8.33 6.22 34.41
C ARG A 206 -8.59 5.09 35.42
N PRO A 207 -9.72 4.37 35.32
CA PRO A 207 -9.93 3.16 36.09
C PRO A 207 -8.72 2.21 35.94
N ARG A 208 -8.22 1.70 37.06
CA ARG A 208 -7.22 0.63 37.08
C ARG A 208 -7.90 -0.64 37.55
N ASN A 209 -7.33 -1.81 37.28
CA ASN A 209 -7.91 -3.07 37.75
C ASN A 209 -8.19 -3.06 39.27
N THR A 210 -7.38 -2.32 40.05
CA THR A 210 -7.54 -2.16 41.51
C THR A 210 -8.61 -1.15 41.91
N THR A 211 -9.04 -0.25 41.02
CA THR A 211 -10.03 0.82 41.28
C THR A 211 -11.26 0.69 40.39
N ALA A 212 -11.48 -0.49 39.81
CA ALA A 212 -12.50 -0.75 38.80
C ALA A 212 -13.89 -0.23 39.22
N TYR A 213 -14.27 -0.39 40.49
CA TYR A 213 -15.61 -0.03 40.97
C TYR A 213 -15.61 1.19 41.89
N ASP A 214 -14.58 2.04 41.81
CA ASP A 214 -14.52 3.26 42.61
C ASP A 214 -15.53 4.30 42.09
N PRO A 215 -16.63 4.59 42.83
CA PRO A 215 -17.63 5.55 42.41
C PRO A 215 -17.07 6.97 42.29
N SER A 216 -15.95 7.27 42.97
CA SER A 216 -15.35 8.60 42.94
C SER A 216 -14.81 8.98 41.56
N LEU A 217 -14.59 8.01 40.67
CA LEU A 217 -14.13 8.21 39.29
C LEU A 217 -15.24 8.66 38.33
N TRP A 218 -16.50 8.49 38.72
CA TRP A 218 -17.66 8.64 37.84
C TRP A 218 -18.58 9.77 38.28
N ASN A 219 -19.07 10.53 37.30
CA ASN A 219 -20.28 11.33 37.45
C ASN A 219 -21.45 10.50 36.91
N TYR A 220 -22.53 10.40 37.65
CA TYR A 220 -23.71 9.67 37.21
C TYR A 220 -25.00 10.37 37.63
N SER A 221 -26.08 10.13 36.89
CA SER A 221 -27.40 10.72 37.11
C SER A 221 -28.50 9.77 36.64
N GLY A 222 -29.74 9.99 37.10
CA GLY A 222 -30.91 9.24 36.65
C GLY A 222 -31.04 7.84 37.25
N VAL A 223 -30.32 7.55 38.33
CA VAL A 223 -30.43 6.30 39.11
C VAL A 223 -31.15 6.56 40.45
N PRO A 224 -31.87 5.57 41.00
CA PRO A 224 -32.09 4.24 40.41
C PRO A 224 -33.05 4.27 39.20
N LEU A 225 -32.80 3.40 38.23
CA LEU A 225 -33.78 3.11 37.18
C LEU A 225 -34.69 1.98 37.69
N LEU A 226 -36.00 2.22 37.70
CA LEU A 226 -36.97 1.29 38.27
C LEU A 226 -37.91 0.77 37.19
N VAL A 227 -37.87 -0.54 36.93
CA VAL A 227 -38.83 -1.20 36.05
C VAL A 227 -39.86 -1.88 36.91
N LYS A 228 -41.11 -1.42 36.83
CA LYS A 228 -42.18 -1.99 37.63
C LYS A 228 -42.38 -3.45 37.25
N PHE A 229 -42.53 -4.29 38.26
CA PHE A 229 -42.83 -5.71 38.11
C PHE A 229 -43.99 -5.94 37.12
N GLN A 230 -45.07 -5.16 37.30
CA GLN A 230 -46.28 -5.27 36.50
C GLN A 230 -46.05 -4.92 35.03
N ASP A 231 -45.05 -4.10 34.72
CA ASP A 231 -44.75 -3.73 33.34
C ASP A 231 -44.09 -4.91 32.61
N ILE A 232 -43.22 -5.67 33.28
CA ILE A 232 -42.55 -6.84 32.70
C ILE A 232 -43.47 -8.04 32.65
N PHE A 233 -44.10 -8.41 33.78
CA PHE A 233 -44.86 -9.66 33.91
C PHE A 233 -46.34 -9.54 33.58
N LEU A 234 -46.86 -8.33 33.38
CA LEU A 234 -48.28 -8.06 33.08
C LEU A 234 -49.25 -8.62 34.13
N ARG A 235 -48.80 -8.77 35.38
CA ARG A 235 -49.58 -9.23 36.54
C ARG A 235 -49.13 -8.53 37.83
N PRO A 236 -49.99 -8.42 38.87
CA PRO A 236 -49.56 -7.91 40.16
C PRO A 236 -48.50 -8.82 40.82
N LYS A 237 -47.70 -8.22 41.71
CA LYS A 237 -46.74 -8.92 42.57
C LYS A 237 -47.46 -9.93 43.48
N GLN A 238 -46.89 -11.10 43.66
CA GLN A 238 -47.36 -12.20 44.49
C GLN A 238 -46.38 -12.43 45.64
N GLY A 239 -46.69 -11.84 46.80
CA GLY A 239 -45.87 -11.95 48.01
C GLY A 239 -44.66 -11.00 48.01
N PRO A 240 -43.82 -11.10 49.05
CA PRO A 240 -42.74 -10.14 49.30
C PRO A 240 -41.47 -10.38 48.47
N LYS A 241 -41.34 -11.54 47.82
CA LYS A 241 -40.18 -11.86 46.97
C LYS A 241 -40.22 -11.12 45.64
N GLU A 242 -41.41 -10.96 45.06
CA GLU A 242 -41.60 -10.27 43.79
C GLU A 242 -41.48 -8.76 43.99
N GLN A 243 -40.44 -8.17 43.41
CA GLN A 243 -40.12 -6.76 43.55
C GLN A 243 -39.92 -6.10 42.17
N ASP A 244 -39.84 -4.78 42.16
CA ASP A 244 -39.51 -4.06 40.92
C ASP A 244 -38.03 -4.31 40.60
N PHE A 245 -37.67 -4.28 39.31
CA PHE A 245 -36.27 -4.37 38.92
C PHE A 245 -35.62 -3.02 39.11
N GLU A 246 -34.47 -3.00 39.76
CA GLU A 246 -33.73 -1.78 40.04
C GLU A 246 -32.36 -1.82 39.36
N ILE A 247 -31.95 -0.76 38.67
CA ILE A 247 -30.55 -0.53 38.28
C ILE A 247 -30.05 0.67 39.07
N ASP A 248 -29.29 0.38 40.13
CA ASP A 248 -28.72 1.38 41.02
C ASP A 248 -27.42 2.01 40.45
N SER A 249 -26.85 2.95 41.21
CA SER A 249 -25.57 3.58 40.84
C SER A 249 -24.42 2.58 40.76
N LYS A 250 -24.40 1.54 41.61
CA LYS A 250 -23.32 0.56 41.68
C LYS A 250 -23.24 -0.24 40.39
N ILE A 251 -24.39 -0.66 39.86
CA ILE A 251 -24.49 -1.41 38.62
C ILE A 251 -24.18 -0.54 37.41
N LEU A 252 -24.69 0.70 37.38
CA LEU A 252 -24.36 1.64 36.31
C LEU A 252 -22.84 1.90 36.24
N ILE A 253 -22.18 2.09 37.39
CA ILE A 253 -20.72 2.21 37.47
C ILE A 253 -20.02 0.94 37.00
N MET A 254 -20.51 -0.24 37.38
CA MET A 254 -19.97 -1.52 36.92
C MET A 254 -20.02 -1.63 35.38
N ILE A 255 -21.15 -1.28 34.75
CA ILE A 255 -21.31 -1.28 33.29
C ILE A 255 -20.29 -0.30 32.67
N ALA A 256 -20.26 0.94 33.16
CA ALA A 256 -19.37 1.98 32.63
C ALA A 256 -17.89 1.61 32.74
N THR A 257 -17.48 1.00 33.85
CA THR A 257 -16.14 0.46 34.05
C THR A 257 -15.80 -0.68 33.08
N ARG A 258 -16.71 -1.63 32.87
CA ARG A 258 -16.47 -2.75 31.93
C ARG A 258 -16.33 -2.25 30.50
N VAL A 259 -17.20 -1.32 30.09
CA VAL A 259 -17.13 -0.59 28.82
C VAL A 259 -15.76 0.06 28.66
N TRP A 260 -15.31 0.79 29.68
CA TRP A 260 -14.01 1.44 29.67
C TRP A 260 -12.85 0.45 29.48
N PHE A 261 -12.81 -0.64 30.25
CA PHE A 261 -11.74 -1.64 30.15
C PHE A 261 -11.72 -2.34 28.79
N LYS A 262 -12.88 -2.80 28.30
CA LYS A 262 -13.00 -3.44 26.99
C LYS A 262 -12.52 -2.50 25.89
N ARG A 263 -12.88 -1.21 25.97
CA ARG A 263 -12.40 -0.20 25.03
C ARG A 263 -10.89 0.02 25.09
N GLN A 264 -10.29 0.07 26.28
CA GLN A 264 -8.83 0.17 26.39
C GLN A 264 -8.14 -1.07 25.82
N GLN A 265 -8.72 -2.26 26.02
CA GLN A 265 -8.21 -3.49 25.44
C GLN A 265 -8.22 -3.43 23.91
N LEU A 266 -9.34 -3.03 23.30
CA LEU A 266 -9.44 -2.88 21.84
C LEU A 266 -8.43 -1.84 21.32
N ARG A 267 -8.35 -0.66 21.95
CA ARG A 267 -7.39 0.37 21.55
C ARG A 267 -5.94 -0.14 21.59
N ARG A 268 -5.58 -0.95 22.58
CA ARG A 268 -4.25 -1.56 22.66
C ARG A 268 -4.01 -2.55 21.52
N ARG A 269 -5.02 -3.37 21.17
CA ARG A 269 -4.95 -4.29 20.03
C ARG A 269 -4.77 -3.53 18.72
N THR A 270 -5.60 -2.53 18.44
CA THR A 270 -5.48 -1.69 17.24
C THR A 270 -4.10 -1.02 17.13
N LEU A 271 -3.60 -0.46 18.24
CA LEU A 271 -2.25 0.13 18.25
C LEU A 271 -1.13 -0.91 18.06
N ALA A 272 -1.30 -2.13 18.56
CA ALA A 272 -0.34 -3.21 18.36
C ALA A 272 -0.33 -3.65 16.89
N SER A 273 -1.50 -3.87 16.27
CA SER A 273 -1.64 -4.21 14.86
C SER A 273 -1.05 -3.12 13.96
N LYS A 274 -1.31 -1.84 14.26
CA LYS A 274 -0.71 -0.73 13.51
C LYS A 274 0.82 -0.71 13.59
N ARG A 275 1.38 -0.96 14.78
CA ARG A 275 2.85 -1.05 14.95
C ARG A 275 3.45 -2.24 14.22
N GLU A 276 2.74 -3.36 14.17
CA GLU A 276 3.15 -4.54 13.40
C GLU A 276 3.18 -4.23 11.90
N GLU A 277 2.13 -3.58 11.38
CA GLU A 277 2.06 -3.13 9.99
C GLU A 277 3.18 -2.13 9.65
N GLU A 278 3.39 -1.11 10.49
CA GLU A 278 4.50 -0.14 10.34
C GLU A 278 5.87 -0.85 10.36
N GLY A 279 6.02 -1.88 11.20
CA GLY A 279 7.22 -2.72 11.25
C GLY A 279 7.45 -3.50 9.96
N LEU A 280 6.42 -4.10 9.39
CA LEU A 280 6.48 -4.82 8.11
C LEU A 280 6.82 -3.87 6.95
N GLN A 281 6.19 -2.70 6.90
CA GLN A 281 6.49 -1.66 5.91
C GLN A 281 7.95 -1.20 6.00
N TYR A 282 8.45 -0.97 7.21
CA TYR A 282 9.86 -0.61 7.43
C TYR A 282 10.81 -1.72 6.96
N GLN A 283 10.52 -2.99 7.26
CA GLN A 283 11.32 -4.12 6.78
C GLN A 283 11.33 -4.21 5.25
N GLN A 284 10.19 -3.97 4.60
CA GLN A 284 10.09 -3.94 3.14
C GLN A 284 10.94 -2.82 2.54
N GLN A 285 10.87 -1.61 3.10
CA GLN A 285 11.71 -0.48 2.69
C GLN A 285 13.21 -0.81 2.81
N GLN A 286 13.63 -1.48 3.89
CA GLN A 286 15.03 -1.91 4.07
C GLN A 286 15.46 -2.93 3.00
N ARG A 287 14.61 -3.89 2.66
CA ARG A 287 14.89 -4.86 1.58
C ARG A 287 15.04 -4.16 0.23
N ASP A 288 14.19 -3.18 -0.05
CA ASP A 288 14.25 -2.44 -1.32
C ASP A 288 15.50 -1.56 -1.39
N LEU A 289 15.90 -0.93 -0.29
CA LEU A 289 17.18 -0.20 -0.19
C LEU A 289 18.38 -1.13 -0.41
N GLN A 290 18.37 -2.33 0.17
CA GLN A 290 19.41 -3.33 -0.05
C GLN A 290 19.48 -3.79 -1.51
N LYS A 291 18.34 -4.08 -2.15
CA LYS A 291 18.28 -4.42 -3.58
C LYS A 291 18.85 -3.30 -4.45
N ARG A 292 18.47 -2.04 -4.19
CA ARG A 292 18.99 -0.87 -4.92
C ARG A 292 20.49 -0.72 -4.74
N LYS A 293 21.01 -0.95 -3.53
CA LYS A 293 22.45 -0.93 -3.27
C LYS A 293 23.19 -1.99 -4.08
N VAL A 294 22.70 -3.23 -4.07
CA VAL A 294 23.28 -4.33 -4.86
C VAL A 294 23.25 -4.00 -6.36
N GLN A 295 22.13 -3.49 -6.87
CA GLN A 295 22.02 -3.08 -8.27
C GLN A 295 23.02 -1.96 -8.61
N HIS A 296 23.14 -0.94 -7.77
CA HIS A 296 24.09 0.15 -7.97
C HIS A 296 25.54 -0.35 -7.95
N ASP A 297 25.88 -1.29 -7.08
CA ASP A 297 27.21 -1.91 -7.02
C ASP A 297 27.48 -2.75 -8.28
N GLN A 298 26.49 -3.51 -8.77
CA GLN A 298 26.59 -4.23 -10.06
C GLN A 298 26.81 -3.28 -11.24
N GLU A 299 26.07 -2.17 -11.31
CA GLU A 299 26.24 -1.14 -12.35
C GLU A 299 27.60 -0.45 -12.26
N ARG A 300 28.09 -0.21 -11.04
CA ARG A 300 29.45 0.31 -10.81
C ARG A 300 30.51 -0.65 -11.31
N ASP A 301 30.41 -1.94 -10.97
CA ASP A 301 31.35 -2.97 -11.41
C ASP A 301 31.34 -3.16 -12.91
N HIS A 302 30.15 -3.15 -13.53
CA HIS A 302 30.00 -3.18 -14.97
C HIS A 302 30.71 -2.00 -15.64
N ARG A 303 30.55 -0.77 -15.13
CA ARG A 303 31.26 0.41 -15.62
C ARG A 303 32.78 0.31 -15.45
N ILE A 304 33.26 -0.28 -14.36
CA ILE A 304 34.69 -0.51 -14.14
C ILE A 304 35.24 -1.50 -15.18
N ARG A 305 34.55 -2.62 -15.43
CA ARG A 305 34.93 -3.60 -16.46
C ARG A 305 34.97 -2.99 -17.85
N LEU A 306 33.93 -2.26 -18.23
CA LEU A 306 33.88 -1.59 -19.54
C LEU A 306 35.04 -0.60 -19.73
N ARG A 307 35.40 0.16 -18.69
CA ARG A 307 36.58 1.05 -18.72
C ARG A 307 37.89 0.29 -18.84
N ALA A 308 38.01 -0.87 -18.17
CA ALA A 308 39.19 -1.72 -18.28
C ALA A 308 39.34 -2.30 -19.70
N GLU A 309 38.26 -2.79 -20.29
CA GLU A 309 38.23 -3.27 -21.69
C GLU A 309 38.60 -2.16 -22.67
N GLN A 310 38.04 -0.95 -22.51
CA GLN A 310 38.40 0.20 -23.36
C GLN A 310 39.88 0.57 -23.22
N ARG A 311 40.47 0.47 -22.02
CA ARG A 311 41.91 0.69 -21.83
C ARG A 311 42.73 -0.36 -22.54
N LEU A 312 42.35 -1.63 -22.44
CA LEU A 312 43.02 -2.73 -23.14
C LEU A 312 42.96 -2.55 -24.66
N GLN A 313 41.80 -2.20 -25.21
CA GLN A 313 41.64 -1.91 -26.64
C GLN A 313 42.52 -0.75 -27.09
N ARG A 314 42.61 0.33 -26.30
CA ARG A 314 43.53 1.45 -26.60
C ARG A 314 44.99 1.03 -26.58
N GLN A 315 45.40 0.21 -25.62
CA GLN A 315 46.76 -0.32 -25.54
C GLN A 315 47.10 -1.22 -26.73
N LEU A 316 46.17 -2.10 -27.14
CA LEU A 316 46.33 -2.93 -28.33
C LEU A 316 46.46 -2.09 -29.60
N ALA A 317 45.57 -1.11 -29.81
CA ALA A 317 45.63 -0.21 -30.95
C ALA A 317 46.92 0.64 -30.96
N GLU A 318 47.42 1.06 -29.80
CA GLU A 318 48.71 1.75 -29.70
C GLU A 318 49.88 0.81 -30.03
N ALA A 319 49.86 -0.43 -29.54
CA ALA A 319 50.86 -1.44 -29.83
C ALA A 319 50.91 -1.77 -31.34
N GLU A 320 49.76 -1.90 -32.00
CA GLU A 320 49.66 -2.07 -33.45
C GLU A 320 50.25 -0.89 -34.21
N ARG A 321 49.91 0.35 -33.82
CA ARG A 321 50.51 1.57 -34.41
C ARG A 321 52.03 1.61 -34.24
N ARG A 322 52.54 1.17 -33.07
CA ARG A 322 53.99 1.07 -32.82
C ARG A 322 54.63 0.00 -33.70
N ALA A 323 54.02 -1.17 -33.80
CA ALA A 323 54.50 -2.27 -34.66
C ALA A 323 54.54 -1.85 -36.13
N GLU A 324 53.51 -1.14 -36.60
CA GLU A 324 53.45 -0.61 -37.96
C GLU A 324 54.55 0.43 -38.23
N LYS A 325 54.79 1.36 -37.28
CA LYS A 325 55.93 2.29 -37.39
C LYS A 325 57.27 1.55 -37.46
N VAL A 326 57.45 0.49 -36.66
CA VAL A 326 58.68 -0.33 -36.71
C VAL A 326 58.82 -1.01 -38.07
N ARG A 327 57.73 -1.53 -38.67
CA ARG A 327 57.74 -2.08 -40.02
C ARG A 327 58.11 -1.04 -41.07
N GLN A 328 57.54 0.17 -40.99
CA GLN A 328 57.87 1.27 -41.89
C GLN A 328 59.35 1.64 -41.80
N ILE A 329 59.88 1.82 -40.59
CA ILE A 329 61.31 2.09 -40.36
C ILE A 329 62.19 0.96 -40.92
N ALA A 330 61.79 -0.30 -40.74
CA ALA A 330 62.52 -1.45 -41.27
C ALA A 330 62.50 -1.48 -42.81
N GLU A 331 61.37 -1.18 -43.44
CA GLU A 331 61.27 -1.05 -44.91
C GLU A 331 62.09 0.12 -45.45
N GLU A 332 62.04 1.28 -44.80
CA GLU A 332 62.85 2.45 -45.15
C GLU A 332 64.33 2.14 -45.03
N SER A 333 64.74 1.44 -43.96
CA SER A 333 66.11 0.98 -43.74
C SER A 333 66.55 -0.01 -44.84
N LYS A 334 65.67 -0.94 -45.23
CA LYS A 334 65.92 -1.88 -46.33
C LYS A 334 66.08 -1.16 -47.67
N ARG A 335 65.24 -0.15 -47.95
CA ARG A 335 65.34 0.68 -49.16
C ARG A 335 66.62 1.51 -49.15
N ALA A 336 67.01 2.09 -48.02
CA ALA A 336 68.26 2.83 -47.86
C ALA A 336 69.47 1.92 -48.09
N ALA A 337 69.49 0.72 -47.47
CA ALA A 337 70.54 -0.26 -47.67
C ALA A 337 70.66 -0.68 -49.15
N LYS A 338 69.53 -0.89 -49.83
CA LYS A 338 69.54 -1.16 -51.28
C LYS A 338 70.13 0.00 -52.08
N ARG A 339 69.71 1.24 -51.82
CA ARG A 339 70.29 2.42 -52.50
C ARG A 339 71.80 2.52 -52.30
N CYS A 340 72.29 2.31 -51.08
CA CYS A 340 73.74 2.31 -50.83
C CYS A 340 74.46 1.16 -51.55
N ALA A 341 73.82 -0.02 -51.70
CA ALA A 341 74.39 -1.12 -52.46
C ALA A 341 74.44 -0.80 -53.97
N ASP A 342 73.34 -0.28 -54.54
CA ASP A 342 73.24 0.13 -55.94
C ASP A 342 74.26 1.28 -56.23
N GLU A 343 74.42 2.24 -55.31
CA GLU A 343 75.43 3.31 -55.40
C GLU A 343 76.87 2.75 -55.35
N ALA A 344 77.14 1.79 -54.45
CA ALA A 344 78.45 1.15 -54.36
C ALA A 344 78.78 0.35 -55.63
N GLU A 345 77.79 -0.33 -56.22
CA GLU A 345 77.92 -1.01 -57.51
C GLU A 345 78.23 -0.02 -58.63
N GLN A 346 77.48 1.09 -58.73
CA GLN A 346 77.76 2.16 -59.71
C GLN A 346 79.16 2.76 -59.57
N VAL A 347 79.62 3.02 -58.34
CA VAL A 347 80.98 3.52 -58.08
C VAL A 347 82.02 2.50 -58.53
N THR A 348 81.76 1.21 -58.32
CA THR A 348 82.64 0.12 -58.76
C THR A 348 82.69 0.04 -60.28
N GLU A 349 81.53 0.07 -60.96
CA GLU A 349 81.44 0.10 -62.42
C GLU A 349 82.13 1.34 -63.02
N GLU A 350 81.96 2.52 -62.42
CA GLU A 350 82.63 3.74 -62.86
C GLU A 350 84.15 3.62 -62.70
N ALA A 351 84.63 3.07 -61.57
CA ALA A 351 86.04 2.80 -61.35
C ALA A 351 86.60 1.83 -62.40
N GLU A 352 85.89 0.74 -62.70
CA GLU A 352 86.27 -0.19 -63.77
C GLU A 352 86.31 0.49 -65.15
N ARG A 353 85.34 1.35 -65.46
CA ARG A 353 85.35 2.13 -66.71
C ARG A 353 86.56 3.06 -66.78
N ARG A 354 86.88 3.76 -65.69
CA ARG A 354 88.07 4.62 -65.61
C ARG A 354 89.37 3.83 -65.75
N ILE A 355 89.45 2.63 -65.16
CA ILE A 355 90.59 1.73 -65.33
C ILE A 355 90.72 1.31 -66.80
N LYS A 356 89.65 0.81 -67.43
CA LYS A 356 89.65 0.43 -68.86
C LYS A 356 89.98 1.60 -69.78
N GLU A 357 89.51 2.80 -69.45
CA GLU A 357 89.83 4.00 -70.22
C GLU A 357 91.30 4.40 -70.05
N ALA A 358 91.84 4.32 -68.83
CA ALA A 358 93.25 4.52 -68.57
C ALA A 358 94.13 3.49 -69.28
N GLU A 359 93.73 2.21 -69.31
CA GLU A 359 94.38 1.15 -70.08
C GLU A 359 94.40 1.48 -71.58
N ARG A 360 93.26 1.85 -72.17
CA ARG A 360 93.19 2.28 -73.58
C ARG A 360 94.04 3.51 -73.87
N GLN A 361 94.10 4.47 -72.95
CA GLN A 361 94.98 5.64 -73.09
C GLN A 361 96.45 5.24 -72.99
N ALA A 362 96.80 4.29 -72.12
CA ALA A 362 98.15 3.75 -72.01
C ALA A 362 98.55 2.99 -73.29
N GLU A 363 97.66 2.15 -73.84
CA GLU A 363 97.86 1.47 -75.13
C GLU A 363 98.11 2.47 -76.26
N ARG A 364 97.26 3.51 -76.40
CA ARG A 364 97.48 4.56 -77.41
C ARG A 364 98.83 5.27 -77.23
N ARG A 365 99.26 5.49 -76.00
CA ARG A 365 100.56 6.10 -75.69
C ARG A 365 101.72 5.18 -76.08
N ILE A 366 101.57 3.87 -75.88
CA ILE A 366 102.55 2.86 -76.32
C ILE A 366 102.59 2.84 -77.85
N GLU A 367 101.44 2.75 -78.52
CA GLU A 367 101.32 2.73 -79.98
C GLU A 367 101.88 4.01 -80.62
N GLU A 368 101.63 5.18 -80.02
CA GLU A 368 102.22 6.46 -80.45
C GLU A 368 103.74 6.50 -80.22
N ALA A 369 104.23 5.93 -79.11
CA ALA A 369 105.65 5.82 -78.84
C ALA A 369 106.35 4.86 -79.81
N GLU A 370 105.73 3.74 -80.16
CA GLU A 370 106.20 2.80 -81.18
C GLU A 370 106.23 3.47 -82.56
N ARG A 371 105.18 4.20 -82.93
CA ARG A 371 105.15 4.96 -84.19
C ARG A 371 106.27 5.99 -84.26
N ARG A 372 106.55 6.70 -83.15
CA ARG A 372 107.69 7.63 -83.05
C ARG A 372 109.04 6.92 -83.10
N ALA A 373 109.15 5.71 -82.53
CA ALA A 373 110.35 4.90 -82.60
C ALA A 373 110.61 4.39 -84.03
N GLU A 374 109.58 3.94 -84.75
CA GLU A 374 109.68 3.58 -86.17
C GLU A 374 110.08 4.78 -87.04
N GLU A 375 109.49 5.96 -86.78
CA GLU A 375 109.82 7.19 -87.50
C GLU A 375 111.27 7.64 -87.23
N ALA A 376 111.74 7.50 -85.98
CA ALA A 376 113.12 7.72 -85.60
C ALA A 376 114.07 6.71 -86.26
N THR A 377 113.65 5.46 -86.37
CA THR A 377 114.42 4.40 -87.04
C THR A 377 114.52 4.67 -88.54
N ARG A 378 113.44 5.05 -89.22
CA ARG A 378 113.47 5.50 -90.63
C ARG A 378 114.37 6.72 -90.83
N ARG A 379 114.37 7.67 -89.88
CA ARG A 379 115.29 8.81 -89.90
C ARG A 379 116.74 8.38 -89.73
N ALA A 380 117.02 7.42 -88.85
CA ALA A 380 118.35 6.88 -88.66
C ALA A 380 118.83 6.11 -89.90
N GLU A 381 117.98 5.31 -90.52
CA GLU A 381 118.27 4.59 -91.77
C GLU A 381 118.48 5.56 -92.94
N ALA A 382 117.68 6.61 -93.05
CA ALA A 382 117.89 7.69 -94.02
C ALA A 382 119.21 8.44 -93.77
N GLY A 383 119.57 8.66 -92.51
CA GLY A 383 120.86 9.24 -92.10
C GLY A 383 122.05 8.34 -92.46
N ILE A 384 121.94 7.02 -92.25
CA ILE A 384 122.98 6.05 -92.63
C ILE A 384 123.12 5.98 -94.16
N ALA A 385 122.01 6.00 -94.91
CA ALA A 385 122.02 6.04 -96.37
C ALA A 385 122.69 7.32 -96.91
N GLN A 386 122.56 8.45 -96.20
CA GLN A 386 123.20 9.72 -96.56
C GLN A 386 124.71 9.70 -96.28
N VAL A 387 125.13 9.15 -95.13
CA VAL A 387 126.55 8.99 -94.76
C VAL A 387 127.28 8.00 -95.69
N LEU A 388 126.61 6.92 -96.12
CA LEU A 388 127.16 5.97 -97.10
C LEU A 388 127.29 6.59 -98.50
N LYS A 389 126.47 7.58 -98.84
CA LYS A 389 126.57 8.35 -100.10
C LYS A 389 127.73 9.35 -100.08
N GLU A 390 128.05 9.91 -98.92
CA GLU A 390 129.17 10.86 -98.76
C GLU A 390 130.54 10.19 -98.69
N LYS A 391 130.64 8.91 -98.28
CA LYS A 391 131.89 8.13 -98.31
C LYS A 391 132.25 7.53 -99.68
N ALA A 392 131.40 7.68 -100.69
CA ALA A 392 131.63 7.18 -102.06
C ALA A 392 132.17 8.27 -103.03
N LYS A 393 132.53 9.44 -102.50
CA LYS A 393 133.30 10.51 -103.17
C LYS A 393 134.64 10.67 -102.48
#